data_AF-A0A2U1C4P6-F1
#
_entry.id   AF-A0A2U1C4P6-F1
#
_cell.length_a   1.000
_cell.length_b   1.000
_cell.length_c   1.000
_cell.angle_alpha   90.00
_cell.angle_beta   90.00
_cell.angle_gamma   90.00
#
_symmetry.space_group_name_H-M   'P 1'
#
loop_
_entity.id
_entity.type
_entity.pdbx_description
1 polymer ?
#
loop_
_entity_poly.entity_id
_entity_poly.type
_entity_poly.pdbx_seq_one_letter_code
_entity_poly.pdbx_strand_id
1 'polypeptide(L)'
;MKKLHTALASACLLLACASAQAQTHTDKETQADIQRHRAMAAAHQAAAQCLEAGKGEAVCMKELQAACKGLAIGKYCGMKHAH
;
A
#
# COMPACT_ATOMS: atom_id res chain seq x y z
N MET A 1 -29.49 -16.72 -38.17
CA MET A 1 -28.54 -15.60 -38.34
C MET A 1 -28.71 -14.50 -37.28
N LYS A 2 -29.86 -13.82 -37.14
CA LYS A 2 -30.07 -12.72 -36.16
C LYS A 2 -29.76 -13.06 -34.69
N LYS A 3 -30.11 -14.27 -34.21
CA LYS A 3 -29.79 -14.74 -32.85
C LYS A 3 -28.29 -14.97 -32.59
N LEU A 4 -27.53 -15.26 -33.65
CA LEU A 4 -26.07 -15.44 -33.59
C LEU A 4 -25.35 -14.08 -33.53
N HIS A 5 -25.90 -13.07 -34.19
CA HIS A 5 -25.36 -11.71 -34.18
C HIS A 5 -25.59 -11.03 -32.82
N THR A 6 -26.75 -11.26 -32.19
CA THR A 6 -27.03 -10.79 -30.83
C THR A 6 -26.14 -11.47 -29.78
N ALA A 7 -25.86 -12.77 -29.92
CA ALA A 7 -24.96 -13.48 -29.00
C ALA A 7 -23.50 -13.01 -29.14
N LEU A 8 -23.04 -12.76 -30.37
CA LEU A 8 -21.68 -12.30 -30.65
C LEU A 8 -21.45 -10.85 -30.16
N ALA A 9 -22.44 -9.99 -30.30
CA ALA A 9 -22.39 -8.62 -29.79
C ALA A 9 -22.32 -8.56 -28.25
N SER A 10 -23.10 -9.40 -27.56
CA SER A 10 -23.08 -9.49 -26.09
C SER A 10 -21.76 -10.07 -25.55
N ALA A 11 -21.13 -11.01 -26.27
CA ALA A 11 -19.83 -11.56 -25.88
C ALA A 11 -18.69 -10.53 -25.99
N CYS A 12 -18.72 -9.66 -27.01
CA CYS A 12 -17.72 -8.60 -27.16
C CYS A 12 -17.80 -7.54 -26.05
N LEU A 13 -19.01 -7.23 -25.56
CA LEU A 13 -19.19 -6.23 -24.51
C LEU A 13 -18.65 -6.71 -23.15
N LEU A 14 -18.79 -8.00 -22.85
CA LEU A 14 -18.26 -8.59 -21.61
C LEU A 14 -16.72 -8.66 -21.60
N LEU A 15 -16.10 -8.87 -22.76
CA LEU A 15 -14.64 -8.93 -22.89
C LEU A 15 -13.96 -7.56 -22.76
N ALA A 16 -14.64 -6.48 -23.18
CA ALA A 16 -14.14 -5.11 -23.05
C ALA A 16 -14.16 -4.59 -21.60
N CYS A 17 -15.04 -5.09 -20.74
CA CYS A 17 -15.08 -4.73 -19.33
C CYS A 17 -13.93 -5.35 -18.51
N ALA A 18 -13.45 -6.53 -18.91
CA ALA A 18 -12.40 -7.25 -18.19
C ALA A 18 -11.01 -6.60 -18.31
N SER A 19 -10.73 -5.88 -19.40
CA SER A 19 -9.43 -5.22 -19.61
C SER A 19 -9.24 -3.92 -18.83
N ALA A 20 -10.34 -3.26 -18.43
CA ALA A 20 -10.29 -2.05 -17.61
C ALA A 20 -9.90 -2.33 -16.14
N GLN A 21 -10.04 -3.57 -15.67
CA GLN A 21 -9.79 -3.95 -14.27
C GLN A 21 -8.34 -4.38 -14.00
N ALA A 22 -7.52 -4.51 -15.05
CA ALA A 22 -6.10 -4.87 -14.96
C ALA A 22 -5.17 -3.65 -15.08
N GLN A 23 -5.61 -2.48 -14.59
CA GLN A 23 -4.74 -1.31 -14.52
C GLN A 23 -3.63 -1.55 -13.50
N THR A 24 -2.45 -1.89 -14.01
CA THR A 24 -1.20 -1.82 -13.25
C THR A 24 -0.92 -0.36 -12.92
N HIS A 25 -0.28 -0.12 -11.77
CA HIS A 25 0.16 1.22 -11.39
C HIS A 25 0.99 1.82 -12.53
N THR A 26 0.78 3.10 -12.81
CA THR A 26 1.68 3.85 -13.70
C THR A 26 3.08 3.92 -13.09
N ASP A 27 4.12 4.09 -13.91
CA ASP A 27 5.49 4.26 -13.43
C ASP A 27 5.63 5.34 -12.36
N LYS A 28 4.82 6.41 -12.46
CA LYS A 28 4.78 7.49 -11.47
C LYS A 28 4.22 7.02 -10.13
N GLU A 29 3.12 6.26 -10.15
CA GLU A 29 2.53 5.69 -8.93
C GLU A 29 3.46 4.65 -8.32
N THR A 30 4.09 3.80 -9.13
CA THR A 30 5.10 2.85 -8.66
C THR A 30 6.27 3.56 -7.99
N GLN A 31 6.78 4.63 -8.60
CA GLN A 31 7.87 5.41 -8.02
C GLN A 31 7.45 6.08 -6.70
N ALA A 32 6.24 6.64 -6.62
CA ALA A 32 5.71 7.23 -5.40
C ALA A 32 5.58 6.19 -4.27
N ASP A 33 5.08 5.00 -4.60
CA ASP A 33 4.97 3.89 -3.67
C ASP A 33 6.35 3.43 -3.16
N ILE A 34 7.34 3.31 -4.04
CA ILE A 34 8.72 2.99 -3.65
C ILE A 34 9.24 4.00 -2.61
N GLN A 35 9.05 5.30 -2.83
CA GLN A 35 9.50 6.32 -1.89
C GLN A 35 8.75 6.24 -0.56
N ARG A 36 7.43 6.04 -0.59
CA ARG A 36 6.61 5.82 0.61
C ARG A 36 7.10 4.63 1.41
N HIS A 37 7.33 3.48 0.76
CA HIS A 37 7.78 2.26 1.42
C HIS A 37 9.18 2.39 2.02
N ARG A 38 10.10 3.09 1.34
CA ARG A 38 11.43 3.39 1.90
C ARG A 38 11.34 4.28 3.14
N ALA A 39 10.49 5.30 3.12
CA ALA A 39 10.27 6.16 4.28
C ALA A 39 9.66 5.41 5.47
N MET A 40 8.71 4.50 5.23
CA MET A 40 8.18 3.60 6.27
C MET A 40 9.27 2.70 6.85
N ALA A 41 10.11 2.10 6.00
CA ALA A 41 11.21 1.24 6.45
C ALA A 41 12.19 2.01 7.34
N ALA A 42 12.55 3.24 6.97
CA ALA A 42 13.40 4.10 7.78
C ALA A 42 12.78 4.44 9.15
N ALA A 43 11.47 4.70 9.20
CA ALA A 43 10.76 4.95 10.45
C ALA A 43 10.76 3.73 11.39
N HIS A 44 10.54 2.53 10.84
CA HIS A 44 10.59 1.29 11.61
C HIS A 44 12.01 0.94 12.06
N GLN A 45 13.02 1.17 11.23
CA GLN A 45 14.42 0.99 11.63
C GLN A 45 14.80 1.95 12.77
N ALA A 46 14.37 3.22 12.72
CA ALA A 46 14.61 4.17 13.81
C ALA A 46 13.92 3.74 15.10
N ALA A 47 12.70 3.17 15.02
CA ALA A 47 12.00 2.62 16.18
C ALA A 47 12.77 1.42 16.79
N ALA A 48 13.30 0.52 15.96
CA ALA A 48 14.14 -0.59 16.42
C ALA A 48 15.40 -0.08 17.13
N GLN A 49 16.12 0.88 16.54
CA GLN A 49 17.31 1.49 17.16
C GLN A 49 16.99 2.21 18.48
N CYS A 50 15.83 2.86 18.57
CA CYS A 50 15.36 3.46 19.81
C CYS A 50 15.16 2.42 20.92
N LEU A 51 14.61 1.25 20.57
CA LEU A 51 14.44 0.12 21.50
C LEU A 51 15.79 -0.49 21.90
N GLU A 52 16.70 -0.69 20.94
CA GLU A 52 18.07 -1.16 21.19
C GLU A 52 18.83 -0.22 22.16
N ALA A 53 18.58 1.08 22.09
CA ALA A 53 19.14 2.08 22.99
C ALA A 53 18.48 2.10 24.39
N GLY A 54 17.49 1.25 24.65
CA GLY A 54 16.85 1.13 25.97
C GLY A 54 15.93 2.29 26.35
N LYS A 55 15.47 3.10 25.39
CA LYS A 55 14.62 4.28 25.67
C LYS A 55 13.18 3.94 26.12
N GLY A 56 12.79 2.67 26.01
CA GLY A 56 11.48 2.18 26.39
C GLY A 56 10.43 2.31 25.27
N GLU A 57 9.50 1.37 25.24
CA GLU A 57 8.52 1.22 24.15
C GLU A 57 7.67 2.47 23.93
N ALA A 58 7.17 3.10 25.00
CA ALA A 58 6.29 4.28 24.88
C ALA A 58 6.97 5.46 24.17
N VAL A 59 8.28 5.67 24.41
CA VAL A 59 9.07 6.71 23.74
C VAL A 59 9.25 6.37 22.27
N CYS A 60 9.73 5.16 21.99
CA CYS A 60 10.00 4.71 20.62
C CYS A 60 8.74 4.66 19.76
N MET A 61 7.60 4.27 20.33
CA MET A 61 6.32 4.28 19.65
C MET A 61 5.82 5.69 19.33
N LYS A 62 6.10 6.68 20.19
CA LYS A 62 5.78 8.08 19.92
C LYS A 62 6.66 8.65 18.80
N GLU A 63 7.96 8.33 18.81
CA GLU A 63 8.89 8.71 17.74
C GLU A 63 8.48 8.08 16.39
N LEU A 64 8.11 6.78 16.39
CA LEU A 64 7.58 6.10 15.20
C LEU A 64 6.32 6.77 14.65
N GLN A 65 5.36 7.11 15.52
CA GLN A 65 4.13 7.80 15.10
C GLN A 65 4.42 9.16 14.46
N ALA A 66 5.38 9.91 15.01
CA ALA A 66 5.78 11.19 14.45
C ALA A 66 6.44 11.01 13.07
N ALA A 67 7.37 10.07 12.93
CA ALA A 67 8.08 9.79 11.68
C ALA A 67 7.18 9.21 10.59
N CYS A 68 6.16 8.42 10.96
CA CYS A 68 5.28 7.73 10.02
C CYS A 68 3.98 8.50 9.69
N LYS A 69 3.77 9.69 10.27
CA LYS A 69 2.56 10.48 10.05
C LYS A 69 2.40 10.83 8.57
N GLY A 70 1.30 10.37 7.98
CA GLY A 70 0.99 10.58 6.56
C GLY A 70 1.66 9.59 5.59
N LEU A 71 2.48 8.65 6.09
CA LEU A 71 3.10 7.59 5.27
C LEU A 71 2.28 6.29 5.26
N ALA A 72 1.71 5.92 6.41
CA ALA A 72 0.98 4.67 6.60
C ALA A 72 -0.31 4.86 7.40
N ILE A 73 -1.08 3.78 7.52
CA ILE A 73 -2.37 3.77 8.23
C ILE A 73 -2.18 3.34 9.68
N GLY A 74 -2.88 4.01 10.59
CA GLY A 74 -3.01 3.61 11.99
C GLY A 74 -1.82 3.97 12.89
N LYS A 75 -1.99 3.69 14.18
CA LYS A 75 -1.04 4.05 15.26
C LYS A 75 0.32 3.35 15.14
N TYR A 76 0.36 2.20 14.49
CA TYR A 76 1.54 1.32 14.41
C TYR A 76 2.18 1.33 13.01
N CYS A 77 2.01 2.40 12.25
CA CYS A 77 2.65 2.58 10.95
C CYS A 77 2.44 1.38 9.99
N GLY A 78 1.20 0.89 9.89
CA GLY A 78 0.84 -0.25 9.04
C GLY A 78 1.17 -1.65 9.59
N MET A 79 1.85 -1.75 10.74
CA MET A 79 2.10 -3.04 11.39
C MET A 79 1.00 -3.39 12.40
N LYS A 80 0.84 -4.68 12.67
CA LYS A 80 0.11 -5.13 13.85
C LYS A 80 0.97 -4.90 15.08
N HIS A 81 0.33 -4.51 16.17
CA HIS A 81 0.99 -4.51 17.47
C HIS A 81 1.22 -5.96 17.91
N ALA A 82 2.46 -6.29 18.27
CA ALA A 82 2.89 -7.60 18.73
C ALA A 82 3.84 -7.43 19.93
N HIS A 83 3.74 -8.34 20.89
CA HIS A 83 4.57 -8.42 22.09
C HIS A 83 5.18 -9.81 22.20
#